data_AF-A0A1Q9CA98-F1
#
_entry.id   AF-A0A1Q9CA98-F1
#
_cell.length_a   1.000
_cell.length_b   1.000
_cell.length_c   1.000
_cell.angle_alpha   90.00
_cell.angle_beta   90.00
_cell.angle_gamma   90.00
#
_symmetry.space_group_name_H-M   'P 1'
#
loop_
_entity.id
_entity.type
_entity.pdbx_description
1 polymer ?
#
loop_
_entity_poly.entity_id
_entity_poly.type
_entity_poly.pdbx_seq_one_letter_code
_entity_poly.pdbx_strand_id
1 'polypeptide(L)'
;MESGVAAESCRLQWAKARGHPLLDATRHSLAVSLSAGVLELVDVALWEASDSSDSVPLEFLFTGVPSDVDEGKLALALTEKLQERLQEERRAEFRSQLKKRQESSLRRRKAGPEEGGDGAEEQWRSYLRKPAPEVKLKVQSVFDAGTRVRKVLGCRVLVSPEAANDLGKICFRHIFESEEEEKERLRQLRWYEDPFLVCFYSCSCVLLVVMLLWLAMLLPAILRQS
;
A
#
# COMPACT_ATOMS: atom_id res chain seq x y z
N MET A 1 -4.29 -24.96 -12.67
CA MET A 1 -4.98 -24.25 -13.76
C MET A 1 -5.34 -22.82 -13.36
N GLU A 2 -5.75 -22.58 -12.10
CA GLU A 2 -6.05 -21.23 -11.60
C GLU A 2 -4.81 -20.31 -11.44
N SER A 3 -3.63 -20.87 -11.12
CA SER A 3 -2.38 -20.10 -10.92
C SER A 3 -1.94 -19.34 -12.17
N GLY A 4 -2.03 -19.97 -13.35
CA GLY A 4 -1.61 -19.36 -14.61
C GLY A 4 -2.46 -18.17 -15.03
N VAL A 5 -3.77 -18.28 -14.85
CA VAL A 5 -4.72 -17.20 -15.15
C VAL A 5 -4.49 -16.01 -14.20
N ALA A 6 -4.25 -16.28 -12.91
CA ALA A 6 -3.91 -15.24 -11.95
C ALA A 6 -2.59 -14.53 -12.29
N ALA A 7 -1.55 -15.29 -12.70
CA ALA A 7 -0.27 -14.74 -13.11
C ALA A 7 -0.38 -13.85 -14.36
N GLU A 8 -1.17 -14.26 -15.34
CA GLU A 8 -1.41 -13.48 -16.57
C GLU A 8 -2.18 -12.18 -16.28
N SER A 9 -3.27 -12.26 -15.52
CA SER A 9 -4.02 -11.08 -15.08
C SER A 9 -3.15 -10.09 -14.31
N CYS A 10 -2.31 -10.58 -13.39
CA CYS A 10 -1.38 -9.74 -12.65
C CYS A 10 -0.33 -9.09 -13.56
N ARG A 11 0.22 -9.83 -14.54
CA ARG A 11 1.13 -9.27 -15.55
C ARG A 11 0.48 -8.14 -16.36
N LEU A 12 -0.80 -8.27 -16.73
CA LEU A 12 -1.51 -7.18 -17.43
C LEU A 12 -1.63 -5.92 -16.57
N GLN A 13 -1.91 -6.06 -15.27
CA GLN A 13 -1.95 -4.93 -14.34
C GLN A 13 -0.58 -4.26 -14.19
N TRP A 14 0.48 -5.04 -14.05
CA TRP A 14 1.84 -4.52 -13.99
C TRP A 14 2.28 -3.86 -15.31
N ALA A 15 1.85 -4.39 -16.46
CA ALA A 15 2.08 -3.75 -17.75
C ALA A 15 1.38 -2.39 -17.85
N LYS A 16 0.16 -2.26 -17.30
CA LYS A 16 -0.55 -0.99 -17.17
C LYS A 16 0.15 -0.01 -16.22
N ALA A 17 0.84 -0.52 -15.19
CA ALA A 17 1.60 0.30 -14.25
C ALA A 17 2.90 0.88 -14.83
N ARG A 18 3.36 0.39 -15.99
CA ARG A 18 4.59 0.88 -16.61
C ARG A 18 4.51 2.38 -16.89
N GLY A 19 5.49 3.13 -16.36
CA GLY A 19 5.59 4.58 -16.51
C GLY A 19 4.78 5.38 -15.50
N HIS A 20 4.02 4.73 -14.61
CA HIS A 20 3.43 5.41 -13.46
C HIS A 20 4.49 5.64 -12.38
N PRO A 21 4.47 6.78 -11.67
CA PRO A 21 5.40 7.01 -10.58
C PRO A 21 5.11 6.10 -9.40
N LEU A 22 6.17 5.55 -8.80
CA LEU A 22 6.09 4.83 -7.53
C LEU A 22 5.63 5.79 -6.41
N LEU A 23 4.72 5.35 -5.56
CA LEU A 23 4.32 6.10 -4.36
C LEU A 23 5.53 6.39 -3.46
N ASP A 24 5.66 7.63 -2.97
CA ASP A 24 6.81 8.04 -2.14
C ASP A 24 6.92 7.21 -0.86
N ALA A 25 5.78 6.88 -0.24
CA ALA A 25 5.73 5.99 0.91
C ALA A 25 6.37 4.62 0.60
N THR A 26 6.27 4.15 -0.64
CA THR A 26 6.80 2.87 -1.08
C THR A 26 8.30 2.91 -1.30
N ARG A 27 8.84 4.04 -1.78
CA ARG A 27 10.30 4.25 -1.91
C ARG A 27 11.00 4.07 -0.56
N HIS A 28 10.43 4.66 0.48
CA HIS A 28 10.96 4.55 1.84
C HIS A 28 10.65 3.19 2.48
N SER A 29 9.47 2.63 2.23
CA SER A 29 9.07 1.37 2.88
C SER A 29 9.88 0.17 2.37
N LEU A 30 10.27 0.18 1.09
CA LEU A 30 11.07 -0.84 0.42
C LEU A 30 12.56 -0.45 0.28
N ALA A 31 13.00 0.61 0.95
CA ALA A 31 14.41 0.93 1.02
C ALA A 31 15.20 -0.19 1.71
N VAL A 32 16.37 -0.52 1.14
CA VAL A 32 17.22 -1.60 1.63
C VAL A 32 18.43 -1.00 2.34
N SER A 33 18.58 -1.32 3.63
CA SER A 33 19.73 -0.88 4.42
C SER A 33 20.87 -1.88 4.27
N LEU A 34 22.00 -1.43 3.72
CA LEU A 34 23.25 -2.17 3.65
C LEU A 34 24.31 -1.48 4.51
N SER A 35 25.43 -2.16 4.79
CA SER A 35 26.55 -1.57 5.54
C SER A 35 27.11 -0.30 4.91
N ALA A 36 26.99 -0.17 3.59
CA ALA A 36 27.48 0.96 2.81
C ALA A 36 26.49 2.12 2.68
N GLY A 37 25.24 1.97 3.15
CA GLY A 37 24.21 3.00 3.08
C GLY A 37 22.80 2.45 2.86
N VAL A 38 21.84 3.36 2.73
CA VAL A 38 20.45 3.03 2.41
C VAL A 38 20.26 3.18 0.90
N LEU A 39 19.82 2.10 0.26
CA LEU A 39 19.48 2.09 -1.16
C LEU A 39 18.00 2.35 -1.31
N GLU A 40 17.67 3.44 -2.01
CA GLU A 40 16.29 3.81 -2.28
C GLU A 40 15.79 3.12 -3.54
N LEU A 41 14.58 2.56 -3.43
CA LEU A 41 13.86 2.00 -4.56
C LEU A 41 13.38 3.14 -5.46
N VAL A 42 13.69 3.03 -6.75
CA VAL A 42 13.41 4.05 -7.76
C VAL A 42 12.20 3.65 -8.58
N ASP A 43 12.17 2.38 -8.99
CA ASP A 43 11.13 1.83 -9.85
C ASP A 43 10.98 0.32 -9.65
N VAL A 44 9.79 -0.18 -9.98
CA VAL A 44 9.49 -1.61 -10.05
C VAL A 44 8.72 -1.87 -11.34
N ALA A 45 9.25 -2.74 -12.18
CA ALA A 45 8.67 -3.04 -13.48
C ALA A 45 8.66 -4.55 -13.77
N LEU A 46 7.88 -4.96 -14.77
CA LEU A 46 8.02 -6.30 -15.36
C LEU A 46 9.33 -6.36 -16.14
N TRP A 47 10.06 -7.46 -15.98
CA TRP A 47 11.15 -7.78 -16.90
C TRP A 47 10.75 -8.91 -17.85
N GLU A 48 11.36 -8.89 -19.03
CA GLU A 48 11.12 -9.89 -20.07
C GLU A 48 11.81 -11.21 -19.68
N ALA A 49 11.07 -12.05 -18.95
CA ALA A 49 11.48 -13.42 -18.63
C ALA A 49 10.80 -14.41 -19.59
N SER A 50 11.48 -15.52 -19.90
CA SER A 50 10.89 -16.66 -20.58
C SER A 50 9.68 -17.18 -19.80
N ASP A 51 8.54 -17.33 -20.47
CA ASP A 51 7.20 -17.62 -19.93
C ASP A 51 7.16 -18.65 -18.79
N SER A 52 7.36 -18.20 -17.55
CA SER A 52 6.95 -18.97 -16.37
C SER A 52 5.45 -18.76 -16.18
N SER A 53 4.63 -19.78 -16.41
CA SER A 53 3.17 -19.67 -16.26
C SER A 53 2.75 -19.34 -14.83
N ASP A 54 3.53 -19.73 -13.82
CA ASP A 54 3.12 -19.69 -12.41
C ASP A 54 3.76 -18.56 -11.58
N SER A 55 4.57 -17.70 -12.18
CA SER A 55 5.21 -16.57 -11.47
C SER A 55 5.24 -15.30 -12.30
N VAL A 56 5.25 -14.18 -11.59
CA VAL A 56 5.33 -12.83 -12.16
C VAL A 56 6.79 -12.34 -12.06
N PRO A 57 7.45 -12.06 -13.21
CA PRO A 57 8.82 -11.58 -13.24
C PRO A 57 8.88 -10.07 -12.96
N LEU A 58 9.36 -9.68 -11.79
CA LEU A 58 9.52 -8.28 -11.38
C LEU A 58 10.99 -7.88 -11.30
N GLU A 59 11.27 -6.63 -11.62
CA GLU A 59 12.59 -6.01 -11.58
C GLU A 59 12.53 -4.77 -10.69
N PHE A 60 13.41 -4.73 -9.70
CA PHE A 60 13.50 -3.65 -8.72
C PHE A 60 14.76 -2.84 -8.99
N LEU A 61 14.62 -1.53 -9.22
CA LEU A 61 15.73 -0.65 -9.55
C LEU A 61 16.09 0.24 -8.35
N PHE A 62 17.36 0.25 -7.97
CA PHE A 62 17.90 1.02 -6.86
C PHE A 62 18.90 2.07 -7.33
N THR A 63 18.85 3.27 -6.77
CA THR A 63 19.89 4.29 -6.98
C THR A 63 20.66 4.61 -5.70
N GLY A 64 21.73 5.39 -5.83
CA GLY A 64 22.58 5.76 -4.70
C GLY A 64 23.51 4.62 -4.27
N VAL A 65 23.77 3.67 -5.17
CA VAL A 65 24.56 2.47 -4.87
C VAL A 65 26.05 2.79 -4.83
N PRO A 66 26.74 2.53 -3.71
CA PRO A 66 28.20 2.58 -3.65
C PRO A 66 28.87 1.62 -4.64
N SER A 67 30.07 1.96 -5.07
CA SER A 67 30.83 1.20 -6.08
C SER A 67 31.12 -0.24 -5.64
N ASP A 68 31.25 -0.46 -4.35
CA ASP A 68 31.71 -1.67 -3.65
C ASP A 68 30.57 -2.51 -3.02
N VAL A 69 29.31 -2.24 -3.38
CA VAL A 69 28.17 -3.03 -2.89
C VAL A 69 28.26 -4.48 -3.36
N ASP A 70 28.15 -5.39 -2.40
CA ASP A 70 28.00 -6.83 -2.62
C ASP A 70 26.57 -7.15 -3.09
N GLU A 71 26.46 -7.56 -4.35
CA GLU A 71 25.21 -7.94 -5.00
C GLU A 71 24.47 -9.08 -4.28
N GLY A 72 25.20 -10.03 -3.68
CA GLY A 72 24.61 -11.13 -2.93
C GLY A 72 23.93 -10.65 -1.65
N LYS A 73 24.53 -9.69 -0.95
CA LYS A 73 23.92 -9.04 0.23
C LYS A 73 22.69 -8.23 -0.15
N LEU A 74 22.70 -7.53 -1.29
CA LEU A 74 21.54 -6.83 -1.79
C LEU A 74 20.37 -7.78 -2.06
N ALA A 75 20.62 -8.90 -2.75
CA ALA A 75 19.59 -9.90 -3.05
C ALA A 75 18.94 -10.47 -1.77
N LEU A 76 19.75 -10.80 -0.77
CA LEU A 76 19.27 -11.31 0.52
C LEU A 76 18.46 -10.24 1.27
N ALA A 77 19.01 -9.03 1.41
CA ALA A 77 18.36 -7.94 2.12
C ALA A 77 17.06 -7.51 1.45
N LEU A 78 17.00 -7.50 0.11
CA LEU A 78 15.77 -7.25 -0.63
C LEU A 78 14.72 -8.35 -0.38
N THR A 79 15.12 -9.62 -0.40
CA THR A 79 14.21 -10.74 -0.17
C THR A 79 13.59 -10.65 1.23
N GLU A 80 14.42 -10.43 2.25
CA GLU A 80 13.98 -10.24 3.63
C GLU A 80 13.03 -9.05 3.73
N LYS A 81 13.36 -7.92 3.09
CA LYS A 81 12.52 -6.72 3.12
C LYS A 81 11.17 -6.92 2.44
N LEU A 82 11.14 -7.58 1.30
CA LEU A 82 9.89 -7.91 0.59
C LEU A 82 9.03 -8.87 1.42
N GLN A 83 9.64 -9.89 2.05
CA GLN A 83 8.91 -10.80 2.94
C GLN A 83 8.34 -10.08 4.15
N GLU A 84 9.13 -9.24 4.81
CA GLU A 84 8.69 -8.42 5.94
C GLU A 84 7.48 -7.57 5.55
N ARG A 85 7.58 -6.80 4.47
CA ARG A 85 6.51 -5.90 4.03
C ARG A 85 5.25 -6.63 3.60
N LEU A 86 5.38 -7.73 2.87
CA LEU A 86 4.22 -8.53 2.45
C LEU A 86 3.53 -9.18 3.65
N GLN A 87 4.29 -9.63 4.66
CA GLN A 87 3.70 -10.11 5.90
C GLN A 87 3.03 -9.01 6.70
N GLU A 88 3.62 -7.82 6.77
CA GLU A 88 3.03 -6.65 7.44
C GLU A 88 1.72 -6.25 6.79
N GLU A 89 1.67 -6.16 5.46
CA GLU A 89 0.46 -5.79 4.72
C GLU A 89 -0.66 -6.79 4.97
N ARG A 90 -0.37 -8.09 4.90
CA ARG A 90 -1.35 -9.15 5.22
C ARG A 90 -1.84 -9.08 6.67
N ARG A 91 -0.95 -8.78 7.62
CA ARG A 91 -1.33 -8.57 9.04
C ARG A 91 -2.19 -7.32 9.19
N ALA A 92 -1.91 -6.25 8.44
CA ALA A 92 -2.68 -5.01 8.47
C ALA A 92 -4.09 -5.24 7.89
N GLU A 93 -4.19 -5.92 6.75
CA GLU A 93 -5.46 -6.31 6.14
C GLU A 93 -6.26 -7.19 7.10
N PHE A 94 -5.63 -8.20 7.70
CA PHE A 94 -6.24 -9.06 8.72
C PHE A 94 -6.82 -8.25 9.88
N ARG A 95 -6.06 -7.29 10.43
CA ARG A 95 -6.51 -6.42 11.51
C ARG A 95 -7.67 -5.51 11.08
N SER A 96 -7.66 -5.01 9.85
CA SER A 96 -8.75 -4.21 9.29
C SER A 96 -10.04 -5.03 9.18
N GLN A 97 -9.96 -6.24 8.64
CA GLN A 97 -11.09 -7.16 8.56
C GLN A 97 -11.64 -7.52 9.95
N LEU A 98 -10.77 -7.79 10.92
CA LEU A 98 -11.16 -8.04 12.31
C LEU A 98 -11.92 -6.85 12.92
N LYS A 99 -11.43 -5.63 12.71
CA LYS A 99 -12.05 -4.40 13.21
C LYS A 99 -13.43 -4.17 12.57
N LYS A 100 -13.55 -4.29 11.24
CA LYS A 100 -14.83 -4.20 10.52
C LYS A 100 -15.86 -5.17 11.11
N ARG A 101 -15.43 -6.39 11.46
CA ARG A 101 -16.31 -7.41 12.04
C ARG A 101 -16.70 -7.12 13.50
N GLN A 102 -15.79 -6.59 14.31
CA GLN A 102 -16.13 -6.14 15.66
C GLN A 102 -17.15 -5.00 15.62
N GLU A 103 -16.98 -4.05 14.70
CA GLU A 103 -17.93 -2.95 14.50
C GLU A 103 -19.30 -3.47 14.02
N SER A 104 -19.34 -4.45 13.11
CA SER A 104 -20.61 -5.04 12.64
C SER A 104 -21.30 -5.88 13.73
N SER A 105 -20.55 -6.63 14.53
CA SER A 105 -21.07 -7.39 15.68
C SER A 105 -21.67 -6.47 16.75
N LEU A 106 -21.01 -5.35 17.06
CA LEU A 106 -21.53 -4.32 17.97
C LEU A 106 -22.82 -3.68 17.44
N ARG A 107 -22.93 -3.48 16.12
CA ARG A 107 -24.17 -3.00 15.48
C ARG A 107 -25.29 -4.05 15.55
N ARG A 108 -24.98 -5.33 15.35
CA ARG A 108 -25.96 -6.43 15.41
C ARG A 108 -26.49 -6.67 16.83
N ARG A 109 -25.63 -6.56 17.85
CA ARG A 109 -26.06 -6.61 19.26
C ARG A 109 -27.03 -5.49 19.64
N LYS A 110 -26.98 -4.33 18.96
CA LYS A 110 -27.95 -3.24 19.14
C LYS A 110 -29.28 -3.48 18.41
N ALA A 111 -29.33 -4.41 17.45
CA ALA A 111 -30.51 -4.66 16.60
C ALA A 111 -31.35 -5.89 17.02
N GLY A 112 -30.96 -6.61 18.08
CA GLY A 112 -31.69 -7.78 18.60
C GLY A 112 -31.07 -9.12 18.17
N PRO A 113 -31.39 -10.23 18.89
CA PRO A 113 -30.74 -11.52 18.67
C PRO A 113 -31.35 -12.24 17.44
N GLU A 114 -30.64 -12.23 16.32
CA GLU A 114 -30.88 -13.17 15.22
C GLU A 114 -30.00 -14.42 15.40
N GLU A 115 -30.62 -15.60 15.49
CA GLU A 115 -30.02 -16.93 15.70
C GLU A 115 -29.27 -17.51 14.47
N GLY A 116 -28.59 -16.68 13.67
CA GLY A 116 -27.98 -17.09 12.39
C GLY A 116 -26.44 -16.96 12.33
N GLY A 117 -25.71 -17.31 13.38
CA GLY A 117 -24.31 -16.86 13.57
C GLY A 117 -23.16 -17.86 13.34
N ASP A 118 -23.40 -19.19 13.40
CA ASP A 118 -22.28 -20.13 13.66
C ASP A 118 -21.30 -20.32 12.48
N GLY A 119 -21.80 -20.45 11.25
CA GLY A 119 -20.93 -20.78 10.11
C GLY A 119 -19.87 -19.71 9.79
N ALA A 120 -20.22 -18.43 9.95
CA ALA A 120 -19.29 -17.33 9.69
C ALA A 120 -18.25 -17.17 10.83
N GLU A 121 -18.62 -17.48 12.08
CA GLU A 121 -17.67 -17.48 13.20
C GLU A 121 -16.66 -18.63 13.11
N GLU A 122 -17.10 -19.82 12.70
CA GLU A 122 -16.21 -20.97 12.50
C GLU A 122 -15.22 -20.75 11.35
N GLN A 123 -15.67 -20.20 10.21
CA GLN A 123 -14.78 -19.84 9.12
C GLN A 123 -13.72 -18.82 9.57
N TRP A 124 -14.11 -17.83 10.36
CA TRP A 124 -13.17 -16.85 10.91
C TRP A 124 -12.18 -17.46 11.90
N ARG A 125 -12.62 -18.35 12.80
CA ARG A 125 -11.73 -19.11 13.69
C ARG A 125 -10.77 -20.01 12.92
N SER A 126 -11.21 -20.58 11.80
CA SER A 126 -10.35 -21.37 10.91
C SER A 126 -9.33 -20.49 10.20
N TYR A 127 -9.71 -19.29 9.78
CA TYR A 127 -8.85 -18.31 9.13
C TYR A 127 -7.77 -17.78 10.09
N LEU A 128 -8.13 -17.49 11.35
CA LEU A 128 -7.20 -17.14 12.44
C LEU A 128 -6.13 -18.20 12.72
N ARG A 129 -6.45 -19.48 12.46
CA ARG A 129 -5.54 -20.61 12.68
C ARG A 129 -4.65 -20.91 11.47
N LYS A 130 -4.96 -20.34 10.29
CA LYS A 130 -4.13 -20.55 9.10
C LYS A 130 -2.88 -19.67 9.21
N PRO A 131 -1.66 -20.25 9.19
CA PRO A 131 -0.47 -19.44 9.06
C PRO A 131 -0.55 -18.64 7.76
N ALA A 132 0.00 -17.41 7.78
CA ALA A 132 0.05 -16.58 6.58
C ALA A 132 0.74 -17.40 5.46
N PRO A 133 0.14 -17.47 4.26
CA PRO A 133 0.70 -18.29 3.19
C PRO A 133 2.12 -17.83 2.90
N GLU A 134 3.03 -18.80 2.77
CA GLU A 134 4.44 -18.52 2.58
C GLU A 134 4.65 -17.72 1.28
N VAL A 135 5.36 -16.60 1.39
CA VAL A 135 5.60 -15.72 0.25
C VAL A 135 6.66 -16.36 -0.63
N LYS A 136 6.26 -16.90 -1.78
CA LYS A 136 7.17 -17.49 -2.76
C LYS A 136 7.87 -16.39 -3.55
N LEU A 137 9.10 -16.07 -3.13
CA LEU A 137 10.00 -15.13 -3.79
C LEU A 137 11.28 -15.87 -4.17
N LYS A 138 11.75 -15.66 -5.39
CA LYS A 138 13.03 -16.19 -5.84
C LYS A 138 13.80 -15.11 -6.59
N VAL A 139 14.92 -14.66 -6.02
CA VAL A 139 15.84 -13.78 -6.73
C VAL A 139 16.54 -14.57 -7.83
N GLN A 140 16.51 -14.02 -9.05
CA GLN A 140 17.13 -14.61 -10.23
C GLN A 140 18.53 -14.06 -10.46
N SER A 141 18.65 -12.74 -10.49
CA SER A 141 19.92 -12.07 -10.71
C SER A 141 19.90 -10.64 -10.19
N VAL A 142 21.09 -10.14 -9.88
CA VAL A 142 21.37 -8.73 -9.68
C VAL A 142 22.18 -8.27 -10.88
N PHE A 143 21.94 -7.06 -11.38
CA PHE A 143 22.63 -6.52 -12.53
C PHE A 143 22.80 -5.00 -12.41
N ASP A 144 23.78 -4.43 -13.11
CA ASP A 144 23.95 -2.99 -13.20
C ASP A 144 23.18 -2.45 -14.42
N ALA A 145 22.13 -1.69 -14.15
CA ALA A 145 21.32 -0.95 -15.13
C ALA A 145 21.85 0.49 -15.34
N GLY A 146 22.90 0.87 -14.61
CA GLY A 146 23.43 2.21 -14.56
C GLY A 146 24.15 2.63 -15.85
N THR A 147 24.42 3.93 -15.91
CA THR A 147 25.33 4.50 -16.92
C THR A 147 26.71 4.70 -16.30
N ARG A 148 27.70 5.10 -17.12
CA ARG A 148 29.05 5.45 -16.63
C ARG A 148 29.07 6.52 -15.53
N VAL A 149 28.03 7.36 -15.46
CA VAL A 149 27.96 8.51 -14.52
C VAL A 149 27.16 8.19 -13.27
N ARG A 150 26.16 7.30 -13.37
CA ARG A 150 25.28 6.95 -12.24
C ARG A 150 25.02 5.45 -12.23
N LYS A 151 25.52 4.78 -11.18
CA LYS A 151 25.27 3.36 -10.91
C LYS A 151 23.83 3.16 -10.47
N VAL A 152 23.15 2.19 -11.10
CA VAL A 152 21.78 1.80 -10.78
C VAL A 152 21.78 0.28 -10.71
N LEU A 153 21.49 -0.30 -9.56
CA LEU A 153 21.41 -1.76 -9.46
C LEU A 153 19.98 -2.21 -9.67
N GLY A 154 19.79 -3.18 -10.55
CA GLY A 154 18.55 -3.90 -10.73
C GLY A 154 18.60 -5.26 -10.05
N CYS A 155 17.50 -5.66 -9.43
CA CYS A 155 17.31 -7.02 -8.90
C CYS A 155 16.09 -7.66 -9.54
N ARG A 156 16.30 -8.78 -10.24
CA ARG A 156 15.23 -9.55 -10.88
C ARG A 156 14.74 -10.61 -9.94
N VAL A 157 13.43 -10.62 -9.68
CA VAL A 157 12.77 -11.50 -8.73
C VAL A 157 11.57 -12.16 -9.42
N LEU A 158 11.42 -13.46 -9.25
CA LEU A 158 10.18 -14.17 -9.55
C LEU A 158 9.31 -14.18 -8.30
N VAL A 159 8.07 -13.74 -8.46
CA VAL A 159 7.11 -13.58 -7.37
C VAL A 159 5.85 -14.38 -7.66
N SER A 160 5.22 -14.98 -6.64
CA SER A 160 3.91 -15.60 -6.84
C SER A 160 2.85 -14.56 -7.24
N PRO A 161 1.79 -14.94 -7.98
CA PRO A 161 0.77 -13.98 -8.44
C PRO A 161 0.11 -13.20 -7.30
N GLU A 162 -0.17 -13.87 -6.18
CA GLU A 162 -0.72 -13.23 -4.98
C GLU A 162 0.24 -12.18 -4.41
N ALA A 163 1.51 -12.54 -4.21
CA ALA A 163 2.51 -11.61 -3.68
C ALA A 163 2.79 -10.46 -4.67
N ALA A 164 2.71 -10.70 -5.98
CA ALA A 164 2.86 -9.67 -6.99
C ALA A 164 1.66 -8.71 -7.02
N ASN A 165 0.45 -9.20 -6.74
CA ASN A 165 -0.72 -8.35 -6.56
C ASN A 165 -0.61 -7.50 -5.28
N ASP A 166 -0.22 -8.11 -4.16
CA ASP A 166 0.04 -7.42 -2.89
C ASP A 166 1.11 -6.31 -3.07
N LEU A 167 2.23 -6.62 -3.74
CA LEU A 167 3.25 -5.63 -4.09
C LEU A 167 2.72 -4.53 -5.01
N GLY A 168 1.86 -4.89 -5.95
CA GLY A 168 1.19 -3.93 -6.83
C GLY A 168 0.30 -2.97 -6.04
N LYS A 169 -0.45 -3.45 -5.05
CA LYS A 169 -1.23 -2.60 -4.12
C LYS A 169 -0.31 -1.70 -3.32
N ILE A 170 0.88 -2.14 -2.93
CA ILE A 170 1.85 -1.28 -2.22
C ILE A 170 2.44 -0.23 -3.16
N CYS A 171 2.81 -0.59 -4.38
CA CYS A 171 3.55 0.26 -5.32
C CYS A 171 2.64 1.22 -6.11
N PHE A 172 1.50 0.72 -6.58
CA PHE A 172 0.61 1.35 -7.56
C PHE A 172 -0.86 1.16 -7.17
N ARG A 173 -1.24 1.72 -6.02
CA ARG A 173 -2.58 1.57 -5.44
C ARG A 173 -3.71 1.80 -6.44
N HIS A 174 -3.67 2.87 -7.21
CA HIS A 174 -4.70 3.25 -8.19
C HIS A 174 -4.88 2.27 -9.35
N ILE A 175 -3.98 1.29 -9.52
CA ILE A 175 -4.04 0.28 -10.58
C ILE A 175 -4.47 -1.07 -10.02
N PHE A 176 -4.04 -1.41 -8.81
CA PHE A 176 -4.27 -2.71 -8.19
C PHE A 176 -5.41 -2.74 -7.19
N GLU A 177 -5.78 -1.60 -6.58
CA GLU A 177 -7.00 -1.47 -5.79
C GLU A 177 -8.21 -1.30 -6.72
N SER A 178 -9.30 -1.99 -6.40
CA SER A 178 -10.59 -1.75 -7.05
C SER A 178 -11.19 -0.42 -6.59
N GLU A 179 -12.05 0.20 -7.41
CA GLU A 179 -12.73 1.45 -7.02
C GLU A 179 -13.54 1.31 -5.72
N GLU A 180 -14.05 0.10 -5.42
CA GLU A 180 -14.80 -0.17 -4.20
C GLU A 180 -13.88 -0.19 -2.97
N GLU A 181 -12.72 -0.83 -3.07
CA GLU A 181 -11.70 -0.83 -2.02
C GLU A 181 -11.16 0.58 -1.76
N GLU A 182 -10.94 1.37 -2.83
CA GLU A 182 -10.53 2.77 -2.71
C GLU A 182 -11.60 3.60 -1.97
N LYS A 183 -12.86 3.50 -2.40
CA LYS A 183 -13.99 4.19 -1.74
C LYS A 183 -14.15 3.76 -0.29
N GLU A 184 -13.98 2.47 0.01
CA GLU A 184 -14.07 1.97 1.38
C GLU A 184 -12.92 2.49 2.25
N ARG A 185 -11.69 2.52 1.72
CA ARG A 185 -10.54 3.09 2.41
C ARG A 185 -10.71 4.58 2.67
N LEU A 186 -11.18 5.33 1.68
CA LEU A 186 -11.49 6.76 1.82
C LEU A 186 -12.60 7.01 2.85
N ARG A 187 -13.57 6.09 2.98
CA ARG A 187 -14.57 6.14 4.07
C ARG A 187 -13.97 5.83 5.44
N GLN A 188 -12.97 4.95 5.50
CA GLN A 188 -12.29 4.59 6.74
C GLN A 188 -11.31 5.67 7.21
N LEU A 189 -10.66 6.36 6.27
CA LEU A 189 -9.87 7.56 6.53
C LEU A 189 -10.78 8.59 7.18
N ARG A 190 -10.57 8.84 8.46
CA ARG A 190 -11.36 9.83 9.18
C ARG A 190 -10.98 11.20 8.62
N TRP A 191 -11.98 12.04 8.34
CA TRP A 191 -11.80 13.37 7.73
C TRP A 191 -10.80 14.28 8.47
N TYR A 192 -10.50 13.99 9.75
CA TYR A 192 -9.53 14.72 10.56
C TYR A 192 -8.09 14.18 10.48
N GLU A 193 -7.84 13.05 9.83
CA GLU A 193 -6.48 12.48 9.71
C GLU A 193 -5.68 13.09 8.56
N ASP A 194 -6.35 13.79 7.64
CA ASP A 194 -5.69 14.55 6.59
C ASP A 194 -5.29 15.94 7.14
N PRO A 195 -3.97 16.20 7.33
CA PRO A 195 -3.49 17.45 7.92
C PRO A 195 -3.84 18.66 7.06
N PHE A 196 -3.99 18.50 5.75
CA PHE A 196 -4.40 19.58 4.86
C PHE A 196 -5.87 19.96 5.10
N LEU A 197 -6.74 18.96 5.21
CA LEU A 197 -8.16 19.18 5.52
C LEU A 197 -8.35 19.84 6.89
N VAL A 198 -7.63 19.36 7.91
CA VAL A 198 -7.68 19.95 9.26
C VAL A 198 -7.21 21.41 9.25
N CYS A 199 -6.13 21.71 8.52
CA CYS A 199 -5.64 23.07 8.34
C CYS A 199 -6.69 23.95 7.64
N PHE A 200 -7.29 23.45 6.55
CA PHE A 200 -8.33 24.16 5.81
C PHE A 200 -9.58 24.45 6.65
N TYR A 201 -10.11 23.44 7.36
CA TYR A 201 -11.29 23.61 8.22
C TYR A 201 -11.00 24.51 9.42
N SER A 202 -9.82 24.41 10.03
CA SER A 202 -9.46 25.28 11.15
C SER A 202 -9.35 26.75 10.72
N CYS A 203 -8.72 27.03 9.57
CA CYS A 203 -8.69 28.37 8.98
C CYS A 203 -10.10 28.89 8.66
N SER A 204 -10.93 28.04 8.04
CA SER A 204 -12.31 28.39 7.68
C SER A 204 -13.15 28.73 8.92
N CYS A 205 -13.02 27.97 10.01
CA CYS A 205 -13.68 28.26 11.28
C CYS A 205 -13.24 29.59 11.87
N VAL A 206 -11.94 29.91 11.86
CA VAL A 206 -11.43 31.20 12.36
C VAL A 206 -12.00 32.36 11.55
N LEU A 207 -11.97 32.26 10.21
CA LEU A 207 -12.54 33.30 9.34
C LEU A 207 -14.04 33.51 9.59
N LEU A 208 -14.79 32.42 9.79
CA LEU A 208 -16.23 32.48 10.06
C LEU A 208 -16.53 33.15 11.41
N VAL A 209 -15.76 32.85 12.45
CA VAL A 209 -15.87 33.51 13.77
C VAL A 209 -15.56 35.00 13.66
N VAL A 210 -14.49 35.38 12.96
CA VAL A 210 -14.14 36.78 12.74
C VAL A 210 -15.27 37.51 11.99
N MET A 211 -15.82 36.90 10.94
CA MET A 211 -16.94 37.46 10.19
C MET A 211 -18.19 37.64 11.07
N LEU A 212 -18.53 36.66 11.89
CA LEU A 212 -19.67 36.74 12.82
C LEU A 212 -19.47 37.83 13.87
N LEU A 213 -18.26 37.97 14.43
CA LEU A 213 -17.93 39.06 15.34
C LEU A 213 -18.06 40.42 14.66
N TRP A 214 -17.61 40.53 13.40
CA TRP A 214 -17.74 41.75 12.62
C TRP A 214 -19.21 42.14 12.38
N LEU A 215 -20.05 41.17 11.99
CA LEU A 215 -21.49 41.36 11.83
C LEU A 215 -22.18 41.73 13.15
N ALA A 216 -21.81 41.08 14.25
CA ALA A 216 -22.35 41.39 15.58
C ALA A 216 -21.99 42.81 16.05
N MET A 217 -20.83 43.33 15.64
CA MET A 217 -20.43 44.71 15.92
C MET A 217 -21.14 45.72 15.01
N LEU A 218 -21.44 45.36 13.76
CA LEU A 218 -22.11 46.23 12.80
C LEU A 218 -23.63 46.31 12.99
N LEU A 219 -24.30 45.20 13.33
CA LEU A 219 -25.76 45.16 13.49
C LEU A 219 -26.30 46.26 14.43
N PRO A 220 -25.72 46.46 15.63
CA PRO A 220 -26.16 47.50 16.56
C PRO A 220 -25.92 48.92 16.03
N ALA A 221 -24.88 49.13 15.21
CA ALA A 221 -24.57 50.43 14.62
C ALA A 221 -25.61 50.80 13.56
N ILE A 222 -26.01 49.84 12.74
CA ILE A 222 -27.05 50.02 11.70
C ILE A 222 -28.42 50.24 12.35
N LEU A 223 -28.78 49.43 13.35
CA LEU A 223 -30.06 49.55 14.06
C LEU A 223 -30.22 50.86 14.85
N ARG A 224 -29.13 51.56 15.16
CA ARG A 224 -29.17 52.89 15.80
C ARG A 224 -29.37 54.03 14.82
N GLN A 225 -29.16 53.81 13.52
CA GLN A 225 -29.33 54.82 12.48
C GLN A 225 -30.71 54.78 11.80
N SER A 226 -31.42 53.65 11.92
CA SER A 226 -32.82 53.50 11.52
C SER A 226 -33.78 53.96 12.61
#